data_AF-A0A379YGV4-F1
#
_entry.id   AF-A0A379YGV4-F1
#
_cell.length_a   1.000
_cell.length_b   1.000
_cell.length_c   1.000
_cell.angle_alpha   90.00
_cell.angle_beta   90.00
_cell.angle_gamma   90.00
#
_symmetry.space_group_name_H-M   'P 1'
#
loop_
_entity.id
_entity.type
_entity.pdbx_description
1 polymer ?
#
loop_
_entity_poly.entity_id
_entity_poly.type
_entity_poly.pdbx_seq_one_letter_code
_entity_poly.pdbx_strand_id
1 'polypeptide(L)'
;MRCDFVSVPTHPTITKLRVLSRNQQLIRLDFEEGFSNVDPQPMLERIQQALPQIGALVLSDYAKGALSQVQGMIQLARAAKVPVLIDPKGSDFERYRGATLLTPNLSEFEAVVGHCKDEAELVERGMKLVADFELSALLVTRSRTRHDAAAAWR
;
A
#
# COMPACT_ATOMS: atom_id res chain seq x y z
N MET A 1 -15.67 14.28 -10.60
CA MET A 1 -14.96 13.23 -9.84
C MET A 1 -16.03 12.41 -9.14
N ARG A 2 -16.18 11.12 -9.48
CA ARG A 2 -17.19 10.23 -8.86
C ARG A 2 -16.48 9.45 -7.76
N CYS A 3 -16.82 9.71 -6.51
CA CYS A 3 -16.35 8.92 -5.38
C CYS A 3 -17.38 7.86 -5.05
N ASP A 4 -16.93 6.64 -4.76
CA ASP A 4 -17.78 5.55 -4.29
C ASP A 4 -17.26 5.12 -2.91
N PHE A 5 -18.07 5.37 -1.88
CA PHE A 5 -17.67 5.17 -0.50
C PHE A 5 -18.44 4.00 0.11
N VAL A 6 -17.73 3.19 0.91
CA VAL A 6 -18.36 2.23 1.83
C VAL A 6 -18.47 2.91 3.18
N SER A 7 -19.70 3.21 3.60
CA SER A 7 -19.97 3.86 4.89
C SER A 7 -20.08 2.84 6.03
N VAL A 8 -19.43 3.12 7.15
CA VAL A 8 -19.46 2.30 8.36
C VAL A 8 -19.97 3.17 9.51
N PRO A 9 -21.27 3.13 9.86
CA PRO A 9 -21.86 4.07 10.83
C PRO A 9 -21.23 4.01 12.23
N THR A 10 -20.63 2.88 12.57
CA THR A 10 -20.00 2.64 13.88
C THR A 10 -18.56 3.16 13.97
N HIS A 11 -17.96 3.60 12.86
CA HIS A 11 -16.56 4.05 12.84
C HIS A 11 -16.50 5.48 12.28
N PRO A 12 -16.00 6.46 13.06
CA PRO A 12 -15.82 7.81 12.57
C PRO A 12 -14.76 7.84 11.46
N THR A 13 -14.88 8.81 10.56
CA THR A 13 -13.85 9.03 9.53
C THR A 13 -12.54 9.46 10.19
N ILE A 14 -11.46 8.73 9.90
CA ILE A 14 -10.13 9.02 10.43
C ILE A 14 -9.75 10.47 10.10
N THR A 15 -9.40 11.24 11.12
CA THR A 15 -9.10 12.67 10.99
C THR A 15 -7.75 13.00 11.62
N LYS A 16 -6.90 13.70 10.86
CA LYS A 16 -5.60 14.21 11.30
C LYS A 16 -5.65 15.74 11.41
N LEU A 17 -5.96 16.26 12.58
CA LEU A 17 -6.07 17.70 12.82
C LEU A 17 -4.70 18.28 13.20
N ARG A 18 -4.23 19.27 12.43
CA ARG A 18 -2.97 19.99 12.69
C ARG A 18 -3.29 21.41 13.15
N VAL A 19 -2.80 21.79 14.33
CA VAL A 19 -2.86 23.16 14.84
C VAL A 19 -1.56 23.87 14.49
N LEU A 20 -1.67 24.99 13.76
CA LEU A 20 -0.54 25.75 13.23
C LEU A 20 -0.53 27.15 13.84
N SER A 21 0.66 27.71 14.08
CA SER A 21 0.87 29.12 14.42
C SER A 21 2.18 29.61 13.82
N ARG A 22 2.18 30.80 13.20
CA ARG A 22 3.37 31.39 12.56
C ARG A 22 4.14 30.40 11.66
N ASN A 23 3.41 29.64 10.85
CA ASN A 23 3.94 28.58 9.97
C ASN A 23 4.63 27.40 10.67
N GLN A 24 4.47 27.26 11.99
CA GLN A 24 4.96 26.12 12.77
C GLN A 24 3.78 25.25 13.22
N GLN A 25 3.93 23.93 13.10
CA GLN A 25 2.96 22.98 13.65
C GLN A 25 3.14 22.90 15.16
N LEU A 26 2.13 23.35 15.91
CA LEU A 26 2.13 23.32 17.36
C LEU A 26 1.69 21.95 17.89
N ILE A 27 0.56 21.45 17.37
CA ILE A 27 -0.09 20.23 17.89
C ILE A 27 -0.62 19.42 16.72
N ARG A 28 -0.52 18.08 16.84
CA ARG A 28 -1.21 17.13 15.98
C ARG A 28 -2.17 16.29 16.83
N LEU A 29 -3.45 16.31 16.47
CA LEU A 29 -4.50 15.50 17.08
C LEU A 29 -4.93 14.45 16.06
N ASP A 30 -4.80 13.18 16.44
CA ASP A 30 -5.09 12.03 15.60
C ASP A 30 -6.36 11.35 16.13
N PHE A 31 -7.45 11.40 15.37
CA PHE A 31 -8.70 10.72 15.68
C PHE A 31 -8.80 9.50 14.77
N GLU A 32 -8.48 8.33 15.31
CA GLU A 32 -8.39 7.10 14.53
C GLU A 32 -9.06 5.93 15.23
N GLU A 33 -10.03 5.31 14.55
CA GLU A 33 -10.53 3.98 14.87
C GLU A 33 -10.20 3.05 13.70
N GLY A 34 -9.68 1.87 14.01
CA GLY A 34 -9.31 0.88 12.99
C GLY A 34 -10.53 0.12 12.48
N PHE A 35 -10.49 -0.29 11.22
CA PHE A 35 -11.52 -1.06 10.52
C PHE A 35 -11.30 -2.58 10.59
N SER A 36 -10.49 -3.08 11.53
CA SER A 36 -10.13 -4.51 11.58
C SER A 36 -11.32 -5.45 11.81
N ASN A 37 -12.39 -4.96 12.44
CA ASN A 37 -13.60 -5.72 12.76
C ASN A 37 -14.78 -5.35 11.85
N VAL A 38 -14.52 -4.62 10.76
CA VAL A 38 -15.54 -4.22 9.80
C VAL A 38 -15.64 -5.28 8.72
N ASP A 39 -16.87 -5.60 8.32
CA ASP A 39 -17.13 -6.53 7.22
C ASP A 39 -16.48 -6.01 5.92
N PRO A 40 -15.53 -6.75 5.32
CA PRO A 40 -14.87 -6.35 4.09
C PRO A 40 -15.72 -6.60 2.83
N GLN A 41 -16.81 -7.37 2.93
CA GLN A 41 -17.60 -7.77 1.75
C GLN A 41 -18.11 -6.60 0.91
N PRO A 42 -18.69 -5.51 1.49
CA PRO A 42 -19.15 -4.39 0.70
C PRO A 42 -18.04 -3.73 -0.13
N MET A 43 -16.80 -3.73 0.38
CA MET A 43 -15.65 -3.21 -0.35
C MET A 43 -15.25 -4.14 -1.50
N LEU A 44 -15.20 -5.45 -1.26
CA LEU A 44 -14.86 -6.45 -2.26
C LEU A 44 -15.86 -6.46 -3.42
N GLU A 45 -17.16 -6.38 -3.14
CA GLU A 45 -18.22 -6.31 -4.15
C GLU A 45 -18.07 -5.06 -5.04
N ARG A 46 -17.81 -3.91 -4.43
CA ARG A 46 -17.60 -2.64 -5.15
C ARG A 46 -16.36 -2.69 -6.03
N ILE A 47 -15.26 -3.27 -5.52
CA ILE A 47 -14.06 -3.51 -6.33
C ILE A 47 -14.41 -4.40 -7.52
N GLN A 48 -15.06 -5.54 -7.28
CA GLN A 48 -15.41 -6.50 -8.34
C GLN A 48 -16.26 -5.86 -9.46
N GLN A 49 -17.22 -5.00 -9.10
CA GLN A 49 -18.06 -4.27 -10.06
C GLN A 49 -17.29 -3.20 -10.84
N ALA A 50 -16.29 -2.57 -10.22
CA ALA A 50 -15.49 -1.52 -10.84
C ALA A 50 -14.36 -2.05 -11.74
N LEU A 51 -13.83 -3.24 -11.47
CA LEU A 51 -12.68 -3.82 -12.17
C LEU A 51 -12.77 -3.77 -13.71
N PRO A 52 -13.92 -4.08 -14.35
CA PRO A 52 -14.02 -4.04 -15.82
C PRO A 52 -13.86 -2.64 -16.43
N GLN A 53 -13.95 -1.57 -15.62
CA GLN A 53 -14.01 -0.18 -16.07
C GLN A 53 -12.75 0.63 -15.73
N ILE A 54 -11.79 0.03 -15.01
CA ILE A 54 -10.57 0.72 -14.55
C ILE A 54 -9.32 0.15 -15.21
N GLY A 55 -8.31 0.99 -15.43
CA GLY A 55 -7.02 0.58 -15.98
C GLY A 55 -6.03 0.03 -14.95
N ALA A 56 -6.24 0.31 -13.66
CA ALA A 56 -5.41 -0.15 -12.56
C ALA A 56 -6.16 -0.06 -11.23
N LEU A 57 -5.78 -0.90 -10.26
CA LEU A 57 -6.22 -0.83 -8.88
C LEU A 57 -5.06 -0.34 -8.00
N VAL A 58 -5.27 0.73 -7.24
CA VAL A 58 -4.28 1.26 -6.30
C VAL A 58 -4.76 0.99 -4.87
N LEU A 59 -3.94 0.32 -4.08
CA LEU A 59 -4.20 -0.01 -2.68
C LEU A 59 -3.16 0.68 -1.80
N SER A 60 -3.58 1.71 -1.06
CA SER A 60 -2.71 2.41 -0.12
C SER A 60 -2.94 1.90 1.30
N ASP A 61 -2.00 1.13 1.85
CA ASP A 61 -2.13 0.62 3.21
C ASP A 61 -1.62 1.66 4.23
N TYR A 62 -2.49 2.00 5.18
CA TYR A 62 -2.15 2.86 6.31
C TYR A 62 -2.15 2.10 7.65
N ALA A 63 -2.21 0.76 7.60
CA ALA A 63 -2.37 -0.13 8.75
C ALA A 63 -3.59 0.23 9.61
N LYS A 64 -4.68 0.68 8.97
CA LYS A 64 -5.95 1.05 9.62
C LYS A 64 -7.04 0.00 9.47
N GLY A 65 -6.74 -1.16 8.88
CA GLY A 65 -7.69 -2.29 8.78
C GLY A 65 -8.57 -2.31 7.54
N ALA A 66 -8.65 -1.22 6.77
CA ALA A 66 -9.43 -1.19 5.52
C ALA A 66 -8.96 -2.23 4.49
N LEU A 67 -7.66 -2.52 4.47
CA LEU A 67 -7.04 -3.53 3.60
C LEU A 67 -6.85 -4.88 4.30
N SER A 68 -7.67 -5.22 5.31
CA SER A 68 -7.60 -6.51 6.01
C SER A 68 -7.70 -7.71 5.06
N GLN A 69 -8.47 -7.59 3.98
CA GLN A 69 -8.62 -8.60 2.91
C GLN A 69 -7.87 -8.23 1.62
N VAL A 70 -6.71 -7.57 1.73
CA VAL A 70 -5.89 -7.16 0.58
C VAL A 70 -5.58 -8.30 -0.40
N GLN A 71 -5.36 -9.52 0.10
CA GLN A 71 -5.14 -10.69 -0.76
C GLN A 71 -6.35 -11.00 -1.65
N GLY A 72 -7.57 -10.92 -1.10
CA GLY A 72 -8.79 -11.09 -1.89
C GLY A 72 -8.92 -10.01 -2.97
N MET A 73 -8.56 -8.77 -2.65
CA MET A 73 -8.57 -7.65 -3.61
C MET A 73 -7.57 -7.87 -4.75
N ILE A 74 -6.35 -8.33 -4.43
CA ILE A 74 -5.31 -8.67 -5.41
C ILE A 74 -5.81 -9.79 -6.34
N GLN A 75 -6.38 -10.86 -5.78
CA GLN A 75 -6.87 -12.00 -6.54
C GLN A 75 -7.98 -11.61 -7.52
N LEU A 76 -8.95 -10.79 -7.08
CA LEU A 76 -10.01 -10.26 -7.95
C LEU A 76 -9.43 -9.47 -9.12
N ALA A 77 -8.50 -8.56 -8.85
CA ALA A 77 -7.88 -7.74 -9.88
C ALA A 77 -7.02 -8.56 -10.86
N ARG A 78 -6.25 -9.53 -10.38
CA ARG A 78 -5.50 -10.46 -11.23
C ARG A 78 -6.40 -11.29 -12.14
N ALA A 79 -7.51 -11.81 -11.61
CA ALA A 79 -8.48 -12.54 -12.41
C ALA A 79 -9.09 -11.67 -13.53
N ALA A 80 -9.31 -10.38 -13.24
CA ALA A 80 -9.75 -9.39 -14.20
C ALA A 80 -8.63 -8.84 -15.11
N LYS A 81 -7.38 -9.29 -14.95
CA LYS A 81 -6.18 -8.78 -15.65
C LYS A 81 -5.94 -7.27 -15.46
N VAL A 82 -6.35 -6.73 -14.32
CA VAL A 82 -6.11 -5.34 -13.92
C VAL A 82 -4.83 -5.28 -13.06
N PRO A 83 -3.86 -4.41 -13.40
CA PRO A 83 -2.65 -4.27 -12.60
C PRO A 83 -2.95 -3.70 -11.22
N VAL A 84 -2.26 -4.23 -10.20
CA VAL A 84 -2.43 -3.83 -8.79
C VAL A 84 -1.16 -3.16 -8.28
N LEU A 85 -1.29 -1.91 -7.86
CA LEU A 85 -0.21 -1.12 -7.27
C LEU A 85 -0.49 -0.98 -5.79
N ILE A 86 0.51 -1.28 -4.96
CA ILE A 86 0.37 -1.26 -3.50
C ILE A 86 1.43 -0.36 -2.88
N ASP A 87 0.99 0.60 -2.08
CA ASP A 87 1.83 1.34 -1.14
C ASP A 87 1.75 0.62 0.21
N PRO A 88 2.77 -0.18 0.57
CA PRO A 88 2.68 -1.08 1.71
C PRO A 88 2.80 -0.35 3.03
N LYS A 89 2.31 -1.00 4.09
CA LYS A 89 2.67 -0.63 5.46
C LYS A 89 3.09 -1.82 6.29
N GLY A 90 4.08 -1.59 7.15
CA GLY A 90 4.66 -2.61 8.02
C GLY A 90 5.72 -3.45 7.31
N SER A 91 6.01 -4.62 7.85
CA SER A 91 7.04 -5.56 7.38
C SER A 91 6.49 -6.89 6.88
N ASP A 92 5.18 -7.11 6.98
CA ASP A 92 4.55 -8.31 6.41
C ASP A 92 4.19 -8.06 4.95
N PHE A 93 5.08 -8.44 4.03
CA PHE A 93 4.87 -8.30 2.58
C PHE A 93 4.18 -9.52 1.96
N GLU A 94 4.05 -10.63 2.68
CA GLU A 94 3.39 -11.85 2.18
C GLU A 94 1.93 -11.57 1.81
N ARG A 95 1.26 -10.72 2.59
CA ARG A 95 -0.11 -10.26 2.29
C ARG A 95 -0.24 -9.45 1.00
N TYR A 96 0.86 -9.04 0.36
CA TYR A 96 0.86 -8.36 -0.94
C TYR A 96 1.31 -9.27 -2.09
N ARG A 97 1.52 -10.57 -1.83
CA ARG A 97 1.90 -11.57 -2.84
C ARG A 97 1.04 -11.44 -4.08
N GLY A 98 1.72 -11.40 -5.22
CA GLY A 98 1.09 -11.40 -6.53
C GLY A 98 0.65 -10.03 -7.05
N ALA A 99 0.89 -8.94 -6.31
CA ALA A 99 0.67 -7.60 -6.82
C ALA A 99 1.55 -7.29 -8.05
N THR A 100 1.13 -6.35 -8.88
CA THR A 100 1.93 -5.93 -10.03
C THR A 100 3.13 -5.11 -9.56
N LEU A 101 2.89 -4.11 -8.72
CA LEU A 101 3.93 -3.22 -8.19
C LEU A 101 3.75 -3.03 -6.69
N LEU A 102 4.84 -3.19 -5.96
CA LEU A 102 4.93 -2.81 -4.54
C LEU A 102 5.87 -1.60 -4.41
N THR A 103 5.49 -0.58 -3.63
CA THR A 103 6.25 0.68 -3.54
C THR A 103 6.74 1.02 -2.13
N PRO A 104 7.51 0.16 -1.44
CA PRO A 104 7.97 0.46 -0.10
C PRO A 104 8.97 1.62 -0.08
N ASN A 105 9.06 2.33 1.04
CA ASN A 105 10.25 3.14 1.29
C ASN A 105 11.44 2.27 1.71
N LEU A 106 12.65 2.83 1.67
CA LEU A 106 13.87 2.11 2.03
C LEU A 106 13.80 1.45 3.41
N SER A 107 13.24 2.13 4.42
CA SER A 107 13.12 1.58 5.78
C SER A 107 12.16 0.40 5.86
N GLU A 108 11.04 0.44 5.12
CA GLU A 108 10.10 -0.67 5.01
C GLU A 108 10.73 -1.86 4.26
N PHE A 109 11.47 -1.59 3.18
CA PHE A 109 12.20 -2.61 2.45
C PHE A 109 13.25 -3.31 3.33
N GLU A 110 14.11 -2.55 4.00
CA GLU A 110 15.16 -3.09 4.89
C GLU A 110 14.59 -3.78 6.13
N ALA A 111 13.39 -3.41 6.59
CA ALA A 111 12.70 -4.15 7.65
C ALA A 111 12.34 -5.59 7.24
N VAL A 112 12.22 -5.85 5.94
CA VAL A 112 11.91 -7.19 5.39
C VAL A 112 13.17 -7.94 4.98
N VAL A 113 14.08 -7.28 4.25
CA VAL A 113 15.26 -7.95 3.67
C VAL A 113 16.54 -7.78 4.49
N GLY A 114 16.50 -7.03 5.59
CA GLY A 114 17.67 -6.59 6.35
C GLY A 114 18.37 -5.38 5.72
N HIS A 115 19.27 -4.75 6.49
CA HIS A 115 20.04 -3.59 6.02
C HIS A 115 20.87 -3.91 4.78
N CYS A 116 20.87 -3.01 3.79
CA CYS A 116 21.63 -3.12 2.55
C CYS A 116 22.82 -2.15 2.58
N LYS A 117 24.03 -2.66 2.45
CA LYS A 117 25.26 -1.84 2.58
C LYS A 117 25.52 -0.96 1.36
N ASP A 118 25.05 -1.38 0.18
CA ASP A 118 25.29 -0.74 -1.10
C ASP A 118 24.11 -0.97 -2.06
N GLU A 119 24.19 -0.35 -3.24
CA GLU A 119 23.14 -0.43 -4.26
C GLU A 119 23.06 -1.82 -4.92
N ALA A 120 24.17 -2.53 -5.03
CA ALA A 120 24.18 -3.88 -5.61
C ALA A 120 23.40 -4.86 -4.72
N GLU A 121 23.62 -4.81 -3.40
CA GLU A 121 22.89 -5.62 -2.43
C GLU A 121 21.41 -5.24 -2.37
N LEU A 122 21.07 -3.95 -2.51
CA LEU A 122 19.69 -3.49 -2.60
C LEU A 122 18.98 -4.09 -3.82
N VAL A 123 19.61 -4.05 -5.00
CA VAL A 123 19.05 -4.63 -6.23
C VAL A 123 18.93 -6.14 -6.13
N GLU A 124 19.95 -6.83 -5.62
CA GLU A 124 19.95 -8.28 -5.44
C GLU A 124 18.79 -8.73 -4.54
N ARG A 125 18.68 -8.13 -3.34
CA ARG A 125 17.60 -8.45 -2.40
C ARG A 125 16.24 -8.02 -2.92
N GLY A 126 16.17 -6.92 -3.68
CA GLY A 126 14.96 -6.45 -4.34
C GLY A 126 14.44 -7.45 -5.38
N MET A 127 15.33 -7.97 -6.23
CA MET A 127 14.98 -9.00 -7.21
C MET A 127 14.56 -10.30 -6.54
N LYS A 128 15.21 -10.68 -5.44
CA LYS A 128 14.78 -11.81 -4.62
C LYS A 128 13.38 -11.61 -4.05
N LEU A 129 13.07 -10.42 -3.53
CA LEU A 129 11.74 -10.07 -3.00
C LEU A 129 10.67 -10.16 -4.11
N VAL A 130 10.96 -9.61 -5.29
CA VAL A 130 10.08 -9.73 -6.47
C VAL A 130 9.82 -11.20 -6.81
N ALA A 131 10.84 -12.05 -6.71
CA ALA A 131 10.71 -13.48 -6.90
C ALA A 131 9.83 -14.14 -5.84
N ASP A 132 10.20 -13.97 -4.57
CA ASP A 132 9.60 -14.63 -3.41
C ASP A 132 8.11 -14.29 -3.24
N PHE A 133 7.70 -13.07 -3.53
CA PHE A 133 6.31 -12.59 -3.41
C PHE A 133 5.57 -12.49 -4.75
N GLU A 134 6.11 -13.05 -5.83
CA GLU A 134 5.47 -13.08 -7.15
C GLU A 134 5.05 -11.72 -7.69
N LEU A 135 5.85 -10.69 -7.40
CA LEU A 135 5.60 -9.34 -7.90
C LEU A 135 5.99 -9.24 -9.38
N SER A 136 5.40 -8.29 -10.12
CA SER A 136 5.95 -7.96 -11.45
C SER A 136 7.12 -6.97 -11.34
N ALA A 137 7.03 -6.05 -10.39
CA ALA A 137 8.05 -5.04 -10.12
C ALA A 137 8.05 -4.60 -8.65
N LEU A 138 9.18 -4.03 -8.23
CA LEU A 138 9.37 -3.40 -6.92
C LEU A 138 10.00 -2.01 -7.14
N LEU A 139 9.41 -0.98 -6.53
CA LEU A 139 9.94 0.39 -6.56
C LEU A 139 10.27 0.84 -5.14
N VAL A 140 11.56 0.85 -4.80
CA VAL A 140 12.02 1.28 -3.48
C VAL A 140 12.27 2.80 -3.51
N THR A 141 11.50 3.55 -2.73
CA THR A 141 11.64 5.00 -2.64
C THR A 141 12.71 5.39 -1.61
N ARG A 142 13.62 6.30 -1.99
CA ARG A 142 14.66 6.84 -1.10
C ARG A 142 14.29 8.27 -0.72
N SER A 143 14.19 8.54 0.57
CA SER A 143 13.69 9.82 1.12
C SER A 143 14.69 10.99 1.02
N ARG A 144 15.88 10.78 0.43
CA ARG A 144 16.80 11.84 0.03
C ARG A 144 16.62 12.09 -1.47
N THR A 145 16.04 13.25 -1.80
CA THR A 145 15.83 13.78 -3.17
C THR A 145 14.84 13.01 -4.06
N ARG A 146 13.86 13.72 -4.63
CA ARG A 146 12.79 13.22 -5.54
C ARG A 146 13.29 12.52 -6.83
N HIS A 147 14.57 12.20 -6.95
CA HIS A 147 15.20 11.71 -8.19
C HIS A 147 15.77 10.28 -8.12
N ASP A 148 15.92 9.66 -6.95
CA ASP A 148 16.64 8.38 -6.84
C ASP A 148 15.73 7.26 -6.32
N ALA A 149 14.85 6.74 -7.18
CA ALA A 149 14.12 5.52 -6.91
C ALA A 149 14.87 4.33 -7.51
N ALA A 150 15.14 3.31 -6.69
CA ALA A 150 15.70 2.05 -7.19
C ALA A 150 14.54 1.17 -7.64
N ALA A 151 14.55 0.76 -8.91
CA ALA A 151 13.50 -0.07 -9.50
C ALA A 151 14.05 -1.44 -9.89
N ALA A 152 13.35 -2.49 -9.49
CA ALA A 152 13.62 -3.87 -9.86
C ALA A 152 12.48 -4.41 -10.73
N TRP A 153 12.81 -5.02 -11.86
CA TRP A 153 11.88 -5.50 -12.88
C TRP A 153 12.22 -6.95 -13.25
N ARG A 154 11.20 -7.74 -13.62
CA ARG A 154 11.38 -9.03 -14.29
C ARG A 154 11.42 -8.88 -15.81
#